data_AF-A0A1I3DH29-F1
#
_entry.id   AF-A0A1I3DH29-F1
#
_cell.length_a   1.000
_cell.length_b   1.000
_cell.length_c   1.000
_cell.angle_alpha   90.00
_cell.angle_beta   90.00
_cell.angle_gamma   90.00
#
_symmetry.space_group_name_H-M   'P 1'
#
loop_
_entity.id
_entity.type
_entity.pdbx_description
1 polymer ?
#
loop_
_entity_poly.entity_id
_entity_poly.type
_entity_poly.pdbx_seq_one_letter_code
_entity_poly.pdbx_strand_id
1 'polypeptide(L)'
;MSPTGSPLHSLVLTLLVVQGLMGAFDTVWHHELRCALPQQRGAAPELRLHAIRAALYGVLFIGLAWFVWGGLWLIPLWSLVAIEILLTLRDFVVEDETRSLPASERVTHTLLAINGGVIFGLLAWHSQIWWHLPSGLHPDVHGWRSWALSVLAVGVWISALRDALASRALAARHARADATPHFDFAGPPADRRAQSFLLTGATGFIGEALVRALLADGHRVTIWARKPRHAALQFDGRVACVGSLAELDAATRFDVVINLAGAPILGPRWSAARKRGLMESRTGTTRALTAWLALATHRPRLLINGSAVGYYGTQPDDDLSARTETSLPQAVFTSQLCYEWEREAQAVKALGIPLAILRLGVVYGYRGALPSLLIPVRLGIGGPMGSGRQAQSWIHLDDVLGVIAWLCRNAEAETAEPVAIYNLVAPETPTQVSLVRAAARLLRRPTWLPTPAWPLRVMLGEQATLLLDGLRAVPARLQKEGYVFRFPTLQLALEDLLGQPKGHHERH
;
A
#
# COMPACT_ATOMS: atom_id res chain seq x y z
N MET A 1 -28.02 -42.32 -24.32
CA MET A 1 -27.87 -41.34 -23.21
C MET A 1 -28.11 -39.96 -23.78
N SER A 2 -28.87 -39.09 -23.12
CA SER A 2 -29.04 -37.73 -23.63
C SER A 2 -27.66 -37.05 -23.70
N PRO A 3 -27.35 -36.29 -24.76
CA PRO A 3 -26.07 -35.56 -24.87
C PRO A 3 -25.85 -34.54 -23.74
N THR A 4 -26.89 -34.29 -22.95
CA THR A 4 -27.01 -33.28 -21.90
C THR A 4 -26.89 -33.82 -20.47
N GLY A 5 -27.27 -35.09 -20.26
CA GLY A 5 -27.44 -35.70 -18.94
C GLY A 5 -26.26 -36.53 -18.44
N SER A 6 -25.07 -36.38 -19.03
CA SER A 6 -23.92 -37.18 -18.60
C SER A 6 -23.48 -36.79 -17.18
N PRO A 7 -23.16 -37.76 -16.31
CA PRO A 7 -22.66 -37.46 -14.96
C PRO A 7 -21.36 -36.64 -15.00
N LEU A 8 -20.58 -36.81 -16.07
CA LEU A 8 -19.35 -36.09 -16.32
C LEU A 8 -19.61 -34.60 -16.60
N HIS A 9 -20.58 -34.26 -17.45
CA HIS A 9 -20.96 -32.86 -17.69
C HIS A 9 -21.52 -32.20 -16.43
N SER A 10 -22.34 -32.94 -15.67
CA SER A 10 -22.86 -32.45 -14.39
C SER A 10 -21.74 -32.14 -13.39
N LEU A 11 -20.68 -32.95 -13.39
CA LEU A 11 -19.49 -32.73 -12.57
C LEU A 11 -18.71 -31.49 -13.05
N VAL A 12 -18.50 -31.32 -14.35
CA VAL A 12 -17.86 -30.11 -14.94
C VAL A 12 -18.57 -28.85 -14.46
N LEU A 13 -19.90 -28.77 -14.58
CA LEU A 13 -20.68 -27.60 -14.16
C LEU A 13 -20.59 -27.36 -12.65
N THR A 14 -20.55 -28.43 -11.86
CA THR A 14 -20.42 -28.32 -10.39
C THR A 14 -19.05 -27.77 -10.00
N LEU A 15 -17.98 -28.28 -10.62
CA LEU A 15 -16.62 -27.78 -10.41
C LEU A 15 -16.45 -26.34 -10.90
N LEU A 16 -17.16 -25.96 -11.98
CA LEU A 16 -17.18 -24.59 -12.50
C LEU A 16 -17.86 -23.61 -11.52
N VAL A 17 -18.93 -24.03 -10.83
CA VAL A 17 -19.52 -23.25 -9.74
C VAL A 17 -18.51 -23.08 -8.60
N VAL A 18 -17.81 -24.14 -8.20
CA VAL A 18 -16.75 -24.08 -7.18
C VAL A 18 -15.62 -23.13 -7.61
N GLN A 19 -15.19 -23.21 -8.88
CA GLN A 19 -14.19 -22.31 -9.46
C GLN A 19 -14.64 -20.84 -9.34
N GLY A 20 -15.89 -20.55 -9.69
CA GLY A 20 -16.45 -19.20 -9.57
C GLY A 20 -16.49 -18.67 -8.14
N LEU A 21 -16.86 -19.52 -7.17
CA LEU A 21 -16.86 -19.16 -5.75
C LEU A 21 -15.43 -18.91 -5.22
N MET A 22 -14.46 -19.75 -5.61
CA MET A 22 -13.06 -19.57 -5.23
C MET A 22 -12.47 -18.29 -5.85
N GLY A 23 -12.76 -18.01 -7.12
CA GLY A 23 -12.34 -16.78 -7.78
C GLY A 23 -12.97 -15.52 -7.16
N ALA A 24 -14.23 -15.60 -6.74
CA ALA A 24 -14.88 -14.52 -6.00
C ALA A 24 -14.21 -14.29 -4.63
N PHE A 25 -13.89 -15.36 -3.90
CA PHE A 25 -13.12 -15.25 -2.65
C PHE A 25 -11.76 -14.60 -2.88
N ASP A 26 -11.02 -15.04 -3.90
CA ASP A 26 -9.70 -14.53 -4.24
C ASP A 26 -9.73 -13.01 -4.54
N THR A 27 -10.70 -12.61 -5.38
CA THR A 27 -10.93 -11.20 -5.73
C THR A 27 -11.28 -10.35 -4.51
N VAL A 28 -12.21 -10.80 -3.66
CA VAL A 28 -12.64 -10.01 -2.51
C VAL A 28 -11.58 -10.00 -1.41
N TRP A 29 -10.99 -11.15 -1.09
CA TRP A 29 -10.09 -11.30 0.04
C TRP A 29 -8.68 -10.81 -0.26
N HIS A 30 -8.05 -11.34 -1.31
CA HIS A 30 -6.66 -10.99 -1.62
C HIS A 30 -6.60 -9.68 -2.39
N HIS A 31 -7.38 -9.52 -3.46
CA HIS A 31 -7.25 -8.35 -4.34
C HIS A 31 -7.82 -7.05 -3.73
N GLU A 32 -8.99 -7.12 -3.09
CA GLU A 32 -9.63 -5.94 -2.51
C GLU A 32 -9.23 -5.69 -1.06
N LEU A 33 -9.48 -6.64 -0.16
CA LEU A 33 -9.35 -6.41 1.28
C LEU A 33 -7.90 -6.37 1.73
N ARG A 34 -7.08 -7.31 1.26
CA ARG A 34 -5.70 -7.45 1.72
C ARG A 34 -4.72 -6.56 0.95
N CYS A 35 -4.78 -6.62 -0.38
CA CYS A 35 -3.82 -5.95 -1.25
C CYS A 35 -4.31 -4.58 -1.68
N ALA A 36 -5.63 -4.34 -1.70
CA ALA A 36 -6.22 -3.10 -2.18
C ALA A 36 -5.64 -2.69 -3.55
N LEU A 37 -5.57 -3.64 -4.48
CA LEU A 37 -4.96 -3.49 -5.81
C LEU A 37 -5.38 -2.23 -6.57
N PRO A 38 -6.67 -1.81 -6.56
CA PRO A 38 -7.12 -0.52 -7.13
C PRO A 38 -6.47 0.74 -6.56
N GLN A 39 -5.55 0.61 -5.59
CA GLN A 39 -4.86 1.70 -4.91
C GLN A 39 -3.33 1.58 -5.03
N GLN A 40 -2.82 0.43 -5.51
CA GLN A 40 -1.38 0.22 -5.65
C GLN A 40 -0.87 0.91 -6.90
N ARG A 41 0.18 1.74 -6.75
CA ARG A 41 0.93 2.27 -7.88
C ARG A 41 1.55 1.10 -8.65
N GLY A 42 1.30 1.05 -9.95
CA GLY A 42 1.73 -0.03 -10.84
C GLY A 42 0.73 -1.19 -11.03
N ALA A 43 -0.40 -1.23 -10.33
CA ALA A 43 -1.39 -2.32 -10.48
C ALA A 43 -2.33 -2.17 -11.69
N ALA A 44 -2.19 -1.11 -12.49
CA ALA A 44 -3.04 -0.91 -13.67
C ALA A 44 -2.96 -2.04 -14.71
N PRO A 45 -1.78 -2.62 -15.02
CA PRO A 45 -1.65 -3.78 -15.89
C PRO A 45 -2.32 -5.03 -15.30
N GLU A 46 -2.12 -5.29 -14.00
CA GLU A 46 -2.72 -6.41 -13.26
C GLU A 46 -4.27 -6.31 -13.26
N LEU A 47 -4.81 -5.14 -12.90
CA LEU A 47 -6.26 -4.88 -12.96
C LEU A 47 -6.84 -5.01 -14.38
N ARG A 48 -6.06 -4.66 -15.41
CA ARG A 48 -6.49 -4.83 -16.81
C ARG A 48 -6.55 -6.31 -17.18
N LEU A 49 -5.59 -7.11 -16.74
CA LEU A 49 -5.60 -8.56 -16.94
C LEU A 49 -6.79 -9.21 -16.21
N HIS A 50 -7.04 -8.84 -14.95
CA HIS A 50 -8.20 -9.31 -14.19
C HIS A 50 -9.52 -8.94 -14.86
N ALA A 51 -9.65 -7.70 -15.35
CA ALA A 51 -10.84 -7.26 -16.06
C ALA A 51 -11.12 -8.10 -17.32
N ILE A 52 -10.09 -8.38 -18.11
CA ILE A 52 -10.21 -9.22 -19.31
C ILE A 52 -10.58 -10.65 -18.91
N ARG A 53 -9.88 -11.24 -17.94
CA ARG A 53 -10.14 -12.62 -17.52
C ARG A 53 -11.55 -12.80 -16.97
N ALA A 54 -11.99 -11.90 -16.09
CA ALA A 54 -13.34 -11.93 -15.52
C ALA A 54 -14.43 -11.77 -16.59
N ALA A 55 -14.19 -10.94 -17.62
CA ALA A 55 -15.11 -10.81 -18.75
C ALA A 55 -15.26 -12.11 -19.54
N LEU A 56 -14.13 -12.80 -19.81
CA LEU A 56 -14.11 -14.09 -20.52
C LEU A 56 -14.78 -15.21 -19.69
N TYR A 57 -14.54 -15.24 -18.37
CA TYR A 57 -15.21 -16.19 -17.47
C TYR A 57 -16.73 -16.02 -17.46
N GLY A 58 -17.24 -14.78 -17.51
CA GLY A 58 -18.68 -14.55 -17.58
C GLY A 58 -19.30 -15.13 -18.85
N VAL A 59 -18.60 -15.04 -20.00
CA VAL A 59 -19.01 -15.70 -21.25
C VAL A 59 -18.98 -17.22 -21.12
N LEU A 60 -17.93 -17.78 -20.52
CA LEU A 60 -17.81 -19.23 -20.30
C LEU A 60 -18.92 -19.76 -19.37
N PHE A 61 -19.22 -19.04 -18.29
CA PHE A 61 -20.26 -19.43 -17.32
C PHE A 61 -21.65 -19.43 -17.96
N ILE A 62 -22.05 -18.37 -18.69
CA ILE A 62 -23.34 -18.35 -19.40
C ILE A 62 -23.36 -19.39 -20.52
N GLY A 63 -22.27 -19.50 -21.27
CA GLY A 63 -22.12 -20.42 -22.39
C GLY A 63 -22.32 -21.87 -21.98
N LEU A 64 -21.69 -22.31 -20.89
CA LEU A 64 -21.83 -23.68 -20.37
C LEU A 64 -23.08 -23.89 -19.50
N ALA A 65 -23.66 -22.82 -18.96
CA ALA A 65 -24.88 -22.90 -18.17
C ALA A 65 -26.13 -23.20 -19.00
N TRP A 66 -26.19 -22.69 -20.22
CA TRP A 66 -27.43 -22.67 -21.01
C TRP A 66 -27.31 -23.30 -22.39
N PHE A 67 -26.11 -23.72 -22.80
CA PHE A 67 -25.90 -24.24 -24.15
C PHE A 67 -25.02 -25.48 -24.19
N VAL A 68 -25.43 -26.41 -25.04
CA VAL A 68 -24.58 -27.47 -25.57
C VAL A 68 -23.88 -26.95 -26.81
N TRP A 69 -22.56 -27.09 -26.86
CA TRP A 69 -21.73 -26.56 -27.94
C TRP A 69 -21.48 -27.65 -28.98
N GLY A 70 -22.39 -27.80 -29.94
CA GLY A 70 -22.35 -28.86 -30.94
C GLY A 70 -21.39 -28.56 -32.10
N GLY A 71 -20.66 -29.59 -32.55
CA GLY A 71 -19.84 -29.56 -33.77
C GLY A 71 -18.82 -28.42 -33.79
N LEU A 72 -18.82 -27.61 -34.85
CA LEU A 72 -17.84 -26.53 -35.07
C LEU A 72 -17.87 -25.44 -34.00
N TRP A 73 -18.94 -25.31 -33.21
CA TRP A 73 -19.00 -24.37 -32.09
C TRP A 73 -18.03 -24.74 -30.96
N LEU A 74 -17.51 -25.97 -30.92
CA LEU A 74 -16.40 -26.31 -30.02
C LEU A 74 -15.13 -25.49 -30.30
N ILE A 75 -14.92 -25.01 -31.52
CA ILE A 75 -13.74 -24.19 -31.88
C ILE A 75 -13.71 -22.87 -31.08
N PRO A 76 -14.76 -22.02 -31.08
CA PRO A 76 -14.76 -20.82 -30.26
C PRO A 76 -14.73 -21.12 -28.75
N LEU A 77 -15.36 -22.20 -28.28
CA LEU A 77 -15.26 -22.62 -26.87
C LEU A 77 -13.82 -22.94 -26.48
N TRP A 78 -13.12 -23.77 -27.25
CA TRP A 78 -11.72 -24.13 -26.98
C TRP A 78 -10.75 -22.96 -27.20
N SER A 79 -11.06 -22.05 -28.12
CA SER A 79 -10.30 -20.81 -28.29
C SER A 79 -10.42 -19.92 -27.04
N LEU A 80 -11.63 -19.80 -26.47
CA LEU A 80 -11.85 -19.07 -25.22
C LEU A 80 -11.06 -19.69 -24.06
N VAL A 81 -11.08 -21.03 -23.92
CA VAL A 81 -10.31 -21.75 -22.91
C VAL A 81 -8.80 -21.56 -23.12
N ALA A 82 -8.30 -21.64 -24.35
CA ALA A 82 -6.88 -21.44 -24.63
C ALA A 82 -6.41 -20.00 -24.29
N ILE A 83 -7.22 -18.99 -24.63
CA ILE A 83 -6.95 -17.60 -24.26
C ILE A 83 -6.94 -17.45 -22.73
N GLU A 84 -7.87 -18.08 -22.02
CA GLU A 84 -7.91 -18.05 -20.55
C GLU A 84 -6.63 -18.64 -19.95
N ILE A 85 -6.19 -19.81 -20.42
CA ILE A 85 -4.95 -20.45 -19.95
C ILE A 85 -3.75 -19.52 -20.16
N LEU A 86 -3.63 -18.90 -21.34
CA LEU A 86 -2.54 -17.96 -21.63
C LEU A 86 -2.59 -16.72 -20.73
N LEU A 87 -3.78 -16.18 -20.47
CA LEU A 87 -3.96 -15.04 -19.57
C LEU A 87 -3.67 -15.39 -18.11
N THR A 88 -3.98 -16.62 -17.68
CA THR A 88 -3.69 -17.11 -16.34
C THR A 88 -2.19 -17.34 -16.14
N LEU A 89 -1.50 -17.91 -17.14
CA LEU A 89 -0.04 -18.01 -17.12
C LEU A 89 0.63 -16.63 -17.11
N ARG A 90 0.13 -15.67 -17.90
CA ARG A 90 0.63 -14.30 -17.90
C ARG A 90 0.43 -13.62 -16.55
N ASP A 91 -0.67 -13.90 -15.85
CA ASP A 91 -0.92 -13.38 -14.50
C ASP A 91 0.18 -13.77 -13.54
N PHE A 92 0.51 -15.07 -13.49
CA PHE A 92 1.54 -15.59 -12.59
C PHE A 92 2.87 -14.87 -12.77
N VAL A 93 3.23 -14.57 -14.03
CA VAL A 93 4.45 -13.81 -14.34
C VAL A 93 4.33 -12.37 -13.89
N VAL A 94 3.24 -11.69 -14.25
CA VAL A 94 3.04 -10.27 -13.92
C VAL A 94 2.97 -10.05 -12.41
N GLU A 95 2.28 -10.93 -11.67
CA GLU A 95 2.18 -10.84 -10.21
C GLU A 95 3.52 -11.02 -9.52
N ASP A 96 4.35 -11.97 -9.96
CA ASP A 96 5.68 -12.20 -9.37
C ASP A 96 6.64 -11.04 -9.68
N GLU A 97 6.50 -10.42 -10.85
CA GLU A 97 7.23 -9.22 -11.23
C GLU A 97 6.78 -7.97 -10.44
N THR A 98 5.48 -7.81 -10.17
CA THR A 98 4.94 -6.58 -9.57
C THR A 98 4.97 -6.57 -8.04
N ARG A 99 4.78 -7.72 -7.38
CA ARG A 99 4.71 -7.77 -5.90
C ARG A 99 5.02 -9.14 -5.31
N SER A 100 5.51 -9.15 -4.07
CA SER A 100 5.69 -10.42 -3.35
C SER A 100 4.35 -11.04 -2.96
N LEU A 101 4.00 -12.16 -3.58
CA LEU A 101 2.78 -12.91 -3.27
C LEU A 101 2.82 -13.50 -1.83
N PRO A 102 1.83 -13.21 -0.97
CA PRO A 102 1.64 -13.91 0.29
C PRO A 102 1.45 -15.42 0.10
N ALA A 103 1.89 -16.21 1.08
CA ALA A 103 1.79 -17.68 1.01
C ALA A 103 0.34 -18.17 0.80
N SER A 104 -0.64 -17.51 1.42
CA SER A 104 -2.06 -17.85 1.26
C SER A 104 -2.59 -17.58 -0.15
N GLU A 105 -2.11 -16.53 -0.83
CA GLU A 105 -2.53 -16.18 -2.20
C GLU A 105 -1.98 -17.22 -3.18
N ARG A 106 -0.70 -17.62 -3.01
CA ARG A 106 -0.12 -18.76 -3.74
C ARG A 106 -0.91 -20.06 -3.58
N VAL A 107 -1.36 -20.37 -2.36
CA VAL A 107 -2.20 -21.56 -2.11
C VAL A 107 -3.53 -21.43 -2.84
N THR A 108 -4.20 -20.28 -2.77
CA THR A 108 -5.46 -20.04 -3.48
C THR A 108 -5.28 -20.19 -5.00
N HIS A 109 -4.23 -19.61 -5.59
CA HIS A 109 -3.93 -19.74 -7.02
C HIS A 109 -3.62 -21.18 -7.43
N THR A 110 -2.89 -21.91 -6.59
CA THR A 110 -2.59 -23.34 -6.84
C THR A 110 -3.88 -24.16 -6.86
N LEU A 111 -4.78 -23.95 -5.90
CA LEU A 111 -6.06 -24.66 -5.86
C LEU A 111 -6.97 -24.29 -7.04
N LEU A 112 -7.00 -23.01 -7.44
CA LEU A 112 -7.72 -22.54 -8.62
C LEU A 112 -7.19 -23.17 -9.90
N ALA A 113 -5.87 -23.28 -10.05
CA ALA A 113 -5.24 -23.91 -11.21
C ALA A 113 -5.50 -25.43 -11.27
N ILE A 114 -5.43 -26.12 -10.12
CA ILE A 114 -5.76 -27.56 -10.04
C ILE A 114 -7.21 -27.80 -10.44
N ASN A 115 -8.16 -27.06 -9.85
CA ASN A 115 -9.58 -27.23 -10.16
C ASN A 115 -9.90 -26.84 -11.62
N GLY A 116 -9.31 -25.74 -12.12
CA GLY A 116 -9.39 -25.33 -13.53
C GLY A 116 -8.88 -26.42 -14.49
N GLY A 117 -7.73 -27.02 -14.20
CA GLY A 117 -7.18 -28.13 -14.97
C GLY A 117 -8.10 -29.35 -15.02
N VAL A 118 -8.73 -29.71 -13.88
CA VAL A 118 -9.73 -30.79 -13.83
C VAL A 118 -10.95 -30.45 -14.67
N ILE A 119 -11.48 -29.22 -14.57
CA ILE A 119 -12.61 -28.74 -15.38
C ILE A 119 -12.30 -28.87 -16.86
N PHE A 120 -11.15 -28.36 -17.31
CA PHE A 120 -10.77 -28.39 -18.72
C PHE A 120 -10.51 -29.81 -19.22
N GLY A 121 -9.88 -30.67 -18.41
CA GLY A 121 -9.67 -32.08 -18.76
C GLY A 121 -10.99 -32.85 -18.93
N LEU A 122 -11.92 -32.66 -18.00
CA LEU A 122 -13.25 -33.27 -18.09
C LEU A 122 -14.07 -32.67 -19.25
N LEU A 123 -14.01 -31.36 -19.48
CA LEU A 123 -14.68 -30.71 -20.61
C LEU A 123 -14.11 -31.20 -21.95
N ALA A 124 -12.79 -31.40 -22.05
CA ALA A 124 -12.14 -32.01 -23.22
C ALA A 124 -12.67 -33.40 -23.50
N TRP A 125 -12.74 -34.24 -22.45
CA TRP A 125 -13.33 -35.56 -22.57
C TRP A 125 -14.80 -35.50 -23.00
N HIS A 126 -15.59 -34.61 -22.40
CA HIS A 126 -16.99 -34.44 -22.75
C HIS A 126 -17.20 -33.94 -24.18
N SER A 127 -16.29 -33.09 -24.67
CA SER A 127 -16.40 -32.45 -25.99
C SER A 127 -16.40 -33.45 -27.15
N GLN A 128 -15.88 -34.67 -26.95
CA GLN A 128 -15.98 -35.76 -27.94
C GLN A 128 -17.44 -36.10 -28.26
N ILE A 129 -18.33 -36.05 -27.26
CA ILE A 129 -19.77 -36.28 -27.45
C ILE A 129 -20.37 -35.11 -28.23
N TRP A 130 -20.02 -33.88 -27.87
CA TRP A 130 -20.54 -32.66 -28.49
C TRP A 130 -20.06 -32.47 -29.93
N TRP A 131 -18.87 -32.98 -30.28
CA TRP A 131 -18.32 -32.92 -31.64
C TRP A 131 -19.19 -33.64 -32.66
N HIS A 132 -19.86 -34.72 -32.24
CA HIS A 132 -20.75 -35.50 -33.10
C HIS A 132 -22.17 -34.91 -33.24
N LEU A 133 -22.48 -33.81 -32.54
CA LEU A 133 -23.76 -33.12 -32.66
C LEU A 133 -23.79 -32.19 -33.89
N PRO A 134 -24.98 -31.87 -34.43
CA PRO A 134 -25.12 -30.81 -35.42
C PRO A 134 -24.47 -29.51 -34.94
N SER A 135 -23.75 -28.84 -35.83
CA SER A 135 -23.03 -27.61 -35.48
C SER A 135 -24.01 -26.52 -35.04
N GLY A 136 -23.94 -26.10 -33.78
CA GLY A 136 -24.84 -25.10 -33.21
C GLY A 136 -24.68 -24.95 -31.70
N LEU A 137 -25.19 -23.83 -31.17
CA LEU A 137 -25.48 -23.70 -29.75
C LEU A 137 -26.91 -24.20 -29.52
N HIS A 138 -27.04 -25.31 -28.82
CA HIS A 138 -28.35 -25.91 -28.52
C HIS A 138 -28.74 -25.53 -27.09
N PRO A 139 -29.86 -24.81 -26.88
CA PRO A 139 -30.31 -24.45 -25.54
C PRO A 139 -30.53 -25.69 -24.67
N ASP A 140 -30.02 -25.64 -23.45
CA ASP A 140 -30.19 -26.70 -22.46
C ASP A 140 -30.21 -26.15 -21.03
N VAL A 141 -30.82 -26.87 -20.10
CA VAL A 141 -31.02 -26.42 -18.72
C VAL A 141 -30.52 -27.47 -17.74
N HIS A 142 -29.58 -27.07 -16.89
CA HIS A 142 -28.90 -27.94 -15.92
C HIS A 142 -29.36 -27.72 -14.48
N GLY A 143 -30.62 -27.29 -14.32
CA GLY A 143 -31.27 -27.03 -13.04
C GLY A 143 -30.60 -25.90 -12.27
N TRP A 144 -30.33 -26.12 -10.98
CA TRP A 144 -29.73 -25.10 -10.10
C TRP A 144 -28.35 -24.62 -10.57
N ARG A 145 -27.60 -25.45 -11.31
CA ARG A 145 -26.25 -25.12 -11.80
C ARG A 145 -26.28 -24.00 -12.83
N SER A 146 -27.24 -24.03 -13.76
CA SER A 146 -27.42 -22.97 -14.77
C SER A 146 -27.68 -21.62 -14.11
N TRP A 147 -28.54 -21.60 -13.09
CA TRP A 147 -28.82 -20.40 -12.32
C TRP A 147 -27.63 -19.92 -11.48
N ALA A 148 -26.94 -20.84 -10.79
CA ALA A 148 -25.76 -20.51 -10.01
C ALA A 148 -24.65 -19.91 -10.89
N LEU A 149 -24.36 -20.52 -12.04
CA LEU A 149 -23.40 -20.00 -13.01
C LEU A 149 -23.83 -18.66 -13.60
N SER A 150 -25.13 -18.42 -13.78
CA SER A 150 -25.64 -17.13 -14.24
C SER A 150 -25.41 -16.01 -13.22
N VAL A 151 -25.66 -16.29 -11.93
CA VAL A 151 -25.37 -15.34 -10.85
C VAL A 151 -23.88 -15.05 -10.77
N LEU A 152 -23.04 -16.09 -10.86
CA LEU A 152 -21.59 -15.95 -10.92
C LEU A 152 -21.14 -15.14 -12.14
N ALA A 153 -21.74 -15.35 -13.31
CA ALA A 153 -21.44 -14.62 -14.55
C ALA A 153 -21.71 -13.12 -14.40
N VAL A 154 -22.86 -12.77 -13.83
CA VAL A 154 -23.19 -11.37 -13.51
C VAL A 154 -22.16 -10.79 -12.52
N GLY A 155 -21.81 -11.54 -11.47
CA GLY A 155 -20.80 -11.14 -10.49
C GLY A 155 -19.43 -10.85 -11.12
N VAL A 156 -18.93 -11.75 -11.96
CA VAL A 156 -17.62 -11.56 -12.63
C VAL A 156 -17.67 -10.44 -13.67
N TRP A 157 -18.79 -10.20 -14.35
CA TRP A 157 -18.93 -9.04 -15.24
C TRP A 157 -18.96 -7.70 -14.49
N ILE A 158 -19.62 -7.65 -13.34
CA ILE A 158 -19.56 -6.47 -12.45
C ILE A 158 -18.10 -6.24 -12.00
N SER A 159 -17.39 -7.29 -11.58
CA SER A 159 -15.98 -7.19 -11.21
C SER A 159 -15.11 -6.75 -12.38
N ALA A 160 -15.36 -7.27 -13.59
CA ALA A 160 -14.62 -6.93 -14.79
C ALA A 160 -14.76 -5.43 -15.13
N LEU A 161 -15.99 -4.92 -15.09
CA LEU A 161 -16.26 -3.50 -15.30
C LEU A 161 -15.57 -2.64 -14.24
N ARG A 162 -15.65 -3.05 -12.96
CA ARG A 162 -14.97 -2.37 -11.86
C ARG A 162 -13.46 -2.31 -12.10
N ASP A 163 -12.82 -3.43 -12.42
CA ASP A 163 -11.36 -3.50 -12.58
C ASP A 163 -10.90 -2.72 -13.81
N ALA A 164 -11.68 -2.71 -14.89
CA ALA A 164 -11.42 -1.85 -16.04
C ALA A 164 -11.49 -0.36 -15.69
N LEU A 165 -12.50 0.06 -14.92
CA LEU A 165 -12.64 1.43 -14.45
C LEU A 165 -11.51 1.82 -13.48
N ALA A 166 -11.15 0.92 -12.56
CA ALA A 166 -10.05 1.10 -11.63
C ALA A 166 -8.71 1.23 -12.34
N SER A 167 -8.40 0.33 -13.30
CA SER A 167 -7.20 0.38 -14.12
C SER A 167 -7.06 1.73 -14.86
N ARG A 168 -8.14 2.20 -15.49
CA ARG A 168 -8.17 3.51 -16.17
C ARG A 168 -7.97 4.68 -15.20
N ALA A 169 -8.66 4.68 -14.07
CA ALA A 169 -8.50 5.71 -13.04
C ALA A 169 -7.06 5.74 -12.49
N LEU A 170 -6.44 4.57 -12.32
CA LEU A 170 -5.07 4.44 -11.82
C LEU A 170 -4.04 4.91 -12.86
N ALA A 171 -4.24 4.59 -14.14
CA ALA A 171 -3.44 5.12 -15.23
C ALA A 171 -3.52 6.66 -15.34
N ALA A 172 -4.72 7.24 -15.19
CA ALA A 172 -4.91 8.69 -15.17
C ALA A 172 -4.26 9.35 -13.93
N ARG A 173 -4.28 8.68 -12.78
CA ARG A 173 -3.58 9.11 -11.57
C ARG A 173 -2.07 9.02 -11.71
N HIS A 174 -1.54 8.02 -12.41
CA HIS A 174 -0.10 7.95 -12.71
C HIS A 174 0.33 9.10 -13.62
N ALA A 175 -0.45 9.40 -14.67
CA ALA A 175 -0.18 10.56 -15.52
C ALA A 175 -0.17 11.89 -14.73
N ARG A 176 -0.92 11.99 -13.62
CA ARG A 176 -0.82 13.12 -12.67
C ARG A 176 0.34 12.99 -11.69
N ALA A 177 0.72 11.77 -11.30
CA ALA A 177 1.85 11.53 -10.42
C ALA A 177 3.19 11.87 -11.10
N ASP A 178 3.29 11.81 -12.42
CA ASP A 178 4.46 12.32 -13.16
C ASP A 178 4.57 13.85 -13.11
N ALA A 179 3.49 14.56 -12.74
CA ALA A 179 3.56 15.93 -12.23
C ALA A 179 3.86 15.94 -10.72
N THR A 180 4.84 15.12 -10.29
CA THR A 180 5.29 15.13 -8.90
C THR A 180 5.77 16.55 -8.59
N PRO A 181 5.36 17.20 -7.48
CA PRO A 181 5.99 18.43 -7.04
C PRO A 181 7.51 18.23 -7.01
N HIS A 182 8.23 19.14 -7.66
CA HIS A 182 9.68 19.16 -7.54
C HIS A 182 10.05 19.58 -6.12
N PHE A 183 10.83 18.74 -5.43
CA PHE A 183 11.39 19.05 -4.12
C PHE A 183 12.87 19.36 -4.30
N ASP A 184 13.28 20.55 -3.91
CA ASP A 184 14.67 21.02 -3.98
C ASP A 184 15.42 20.60 -2.71
N PHE A 185 16.26 19.56 -2.79
CA PHE A 185 17.06 19.08 -1.67
C PHE A 185 18.44 19.76 -1.61
N ALA A 186 18.93 20.26 -2.75
CA ALA A 186 20.07 21.17 -2.82
C ALA A 186 19.62 22.59 -2.42
N GLY A 187 20.45 23.36 -1.70
CA GLY A 187 20.15 24.76 -1.37
C GLY A 187 20.14 25.70 -2.60
N PRO A 188 20.22 27.03 -2.41
CA PRO A 188 20.13 28.00 -3.49
C PRO A 188 21.16 27.80 -4.63
N PRO A 189 20.88 28.30 -5.86
CA PRO A 189 21.40 27.77 -7.13
C PRO A 189 22.90 27.88 -7.41
N ALA A 190 23.67 28.59 -6.58
CA ALA A 190 25.02 29.02 -6.93
C ALA A 190 26.08 27.89 -6.95
N ASP A 191 25.79 26.70 -6.40
CA ASP A 191 26.76 25.59 -6.36
C ASP A 191 26.09 24.19 -6.40
N ARG A 192 25.11 23.99 -7.31
CA ARG A 192 24.35 22.73 -7.46
C ARG A 192 25.23 21.55 -7.89
N ARG A 193 26.00 20.99 -6.95
CA ARG A 193 26.62 19.67 -7.08
C ARG A 193 25.62 18.60 -6.63
N ALA A 194 25.56 17.51 -7.40
CA ALA A 194 24.77 16.35 -7.06
C ALA A 194 25.25 15.76 -5.72
N GLN A 195 24.45 15.92 -4.66
CA GLN A 195 24.72 15.34 -3.34
C GLN A 195 24.53 13.81 -3.35
N SER A 196 25.25 13.13 -2.44
CA SER A 196 25.20 11.69 -2.21
C SER A 196 24.39 11.37 -0.94
N PHE A 197 23.39 10.52 -1.06
CA PHE A 197 22.50 10.12 0.04
C PHE A 197 22.61 8.63 0.36
N LEU A 198 22.66 8.29 1.64
CA LEU A 198 22.48 6.93 2.14
C LEU A 198 21.11 6.77 2.78
N LEU A 199 20.29 5.84 2.27
CA LEU A 199 18.92 5.62 2.75
C LEU A 199 18.74 4.20 3.30
N THR A 200 18.09 4.10 4.47
CA THR A 200 17.51 2.85 4.97
C THR A 200 15.99 2.93 4.88
N GLY A 201 15.31 1.78 4.78
CA GLY A 201 13.84 1.77 4.64
C GLY A 201 13.33 2.31 3.30
N ALA A 202 14.22 2.42 2.31
CA ALA A 202 13.95 2.99 1.00
C ALA A 202 12.88 2.22 0.19
N THR A 203 12.68 0.93 0.44
CA THR A 203 11.63 0.13 -0.22
C THR A 203 10.24 0.34 0.40
N GLY A 204 10.16 1.06 1.52
CA GLY A 204 8.91 1.37 2.23
C GLY A 204 8.13 2.50 1.58
N PHE A 205 6.92 2.77 2.09
CA PHE A 205 6.01 3.77 1.53
C PHE A 205 6.63 5.17 1.40
N ILE A 206 7.22 5.69 2.48
CA ILE A 206 7.85 7.03 2.48
C ILE A 206 9.19 6.98 1.75
N GLY A 207 9.99 5.94 2.02
CA GLY A 207 11.31 5.76 1.43
C GLY A 207 11.28 5.71 -0.11
N GLU A 208 10.30 5.02 -0.70
CA GLU A 208 10.21 4.91 -2.15
C GLU A 208 9.94 6.28 -2.79
N ALA A 209 9.01 7.03 -2.21
CA ALA A 209 8.69 8.37 -2.70
C ALA A 209 9.89 9.32 -2.55
N LEU A 210 10.64 9.20 -1.46
CA LEU A 210 11.85 9.98 -1.22
C LEU A 210 12.98 9.65 -2.21
N VAL A 211 13.25 8.38 -2.48
CA VAL A 211 14.26 7.98 -3.49
C VAL A 211 13.90 8.55 -4.86
N ARG A 212 12.64 8.44 -5.27
CA ARG A 212 12.17 9.00 -6.56
C ARG A 212 12.33 10.52 -6.61
N ALA A 213 11.98 11.22 -5.53
CA ALA A 213 12.15 12.67 -5.43
C ALA A 213 13.63 13.09 -5.52
N LEU A 214 14.53 12.39 -4.80
CA LEU A 214 15.97 12.64 -4.84
C LEU A 214 16.56 12.39 -6.24
N LEU A 215 16.16 11.30 -6.90
CA LEU A 215 16.60 11.01 -8.28
C LEU A 215 16.08 12.03 -9.29
N ALA A 216 14.86 12.54 -9.10
CA ALA A 216 14.28 13.58 -9.94
C ALA A 216 14.97 14.94 -9.74
N ASP A 217 15.48 15.21 -8.53
CA ASP A 217 16.30 16.38 -8.21
C ASP A 217 17.79 16.21 -8.57
N GLY A 218 18.16 15.09 -9.21
CA GLY A 218 19.52 14.86 -9.74
C GLY A 218 20.54 14.34 -8.72
N HIS A 219 20.09 13.85 -7.56
CA HIS A 219 20.97 13.33 -6.52
C HIS A 219 21.36 11.86 -6.71
N ARG A 220 22.47 11.46 -6.09
CA ARG A 220 22.93 10.06 -6.04
C ARG A 220 22.38 9.40 -4.79
N VAL A 221 21.82 8.20 -4.94
CA VAL A 221 21.21 7.46 -3.83
C VAL A 221 21.84 6.07 -3.72
N THR A 222 22.29 5.76 -2.51
CA THR A 222 22.66 4.42 -2.07
C THR A 222 21.66 3.93 -1.04
N ILE A 223 21.18 2.71 -1.23
CA ILE A 223 20.18 2.07 -0.38
C ILE A 223 20.84 0.95 0.40
N TRP A 224 20.69 1.00 1.72
CA TRP A 224 20.94 -0.17 2.56
C TRP A 224 19.63 -0.92 2.80
N ALA A 225 19.54 -2.14 2.25
CA ALA A 225 18.34 -2.96 2.31
C ALA A 225 18.65 -4.43 2.56
N ARG A 226 17.79 -5.09 3.35
CA ARG A 226 17.85 -6.54 3.61
C ARG A 226 17.80 -7.42 2.35
N LYS A 227 17.21 -6.90 1.27
CA LYS A 227 17.05 -7.58 -0.03
C LYS A 227 17.51 -6.62 -1.15
N PRO A 228 18.83 -6.46 -1.36
CA PRO A 228 19.36 -5.42 -2.25
C PRO A 228 18.91 -5.61 -3.71
N ARG A 229 18.80 -6.85 -4.20
CA ARG A 229 18.28 -7.13 -5.56
C ARG A 229 16.85 -6.62 -5.78
N HIS A 230 15.98 -6.81 -4.78
CA HIS A 230 14.60 -6.33 -4.86
C HIS A 230 14.53 -4.80 -4.84
N ALA A 231 15.36 -4.15 -4.02
CA ALA A 231 15.47 -2.70 -4.02
C ALA A 231 15.98 -2.17 -5.37
N ALA A 232 17.00 -2.81 -5.97
CA ALA A 232 17.52 -2.40 -7.28
C ALA A 232 16.45 -2.49 -8.39
N LEU A 233 15.67 -3.58 -8.42
CA LEU A 233 14.56 -3.75 -9.36
C LEU A 233 13.46 -2.68 -9.17
N GLN A 234 13.11 -2.34 -7.92
CA GLN A 234 12.08 -1.34 -7.61
C GLN A 234 12.41 0.08 -8.15
N PHE A 235 13.69 0.37 -8.37
CA PHE A 235 14.19 1.65 -8.85
C PHE A 235 14.91 1.54 -10.20
N ASP A 236 14.57 0.54 -11.02
CA ASP A 236 15.05 0.38 -12.41
C ASP A 236 16.59 0.39 -12.53
N GLY A 237 17.30 -0.11 -11.51
CA GLY A 237 18.76 -0.12 -11.46
C GLY A 237 19.42 1.27 -11.32
N ARG A 238 18.65 2.33 -11.06
CA ARG A 238 19.15 3.72 -10.98
C ARG A 238 19.84 4.08 -9.66
N VAL A 239 19.88 3.15 -8.71
CA VAL A 239 20.40 3.35 -7.35
C VAL A 239 21.35 2.23 -6.96
N ALA A 240 22.39 2.57 -6.19
CA ALA A 240 23.25 1.55 -5.58
C ALA A 240 22.50 0.88 -4.43
N CYS A 241 22.61 -0.44 -4.30
CA CYS A 241 21.93 -1.20 -3.25
C CYS A 241 22.93 -2.16 -2.57
N VAL A 242 23.10 -2.02 -1.26
CA VAL A 242 23.97 -2.89 -0.44
C VAL A 242 23.16 -3.71 0.56
N GLY A 243 23.59 -4.93 0.82
CA GLY A 243 22.98 -5.81 1.82
C GLY A 243 23.49 -5.53 3.24
N SER A 244 24.74 -5.10 3.33
CA SER A 244 25.47 -4.78 4.55
C SER A 244 26.19 -3.45 4.41
N LEU A 245 26.27 -2.68 5.50
CA LEU A 245 27.09 -1.46 5.54
C LEU A 245 28.59 -1.76 5.40
N ALA A 246 29.03 -3.00 5.68
CA ALA A 246 30.42 -3.42 5.46
C ALA A 246 30.81 -3.52 3.98
N GLU A 247 29.83 -3.52 3.06
CA GLU A 247 30.07 -3.43 1.61
C GLU A 247 30.45 -2.01 1.18
N LEU A 248 30.25 -1.01 2.04
CA LEU A 248 30.63 0.38 1.80
C LEU A 248 32.01 0.63 2.41
N ASP A 249 32.95 1.07 1.58
CA ASP A 249 34.26 1.54 2.05
C ASP A 249 34.08 2.70 3.05
N ALA A 250 34.90 2.76 4.08
CA ALA A 250 34.94 3.86 5.04
C ALA A 250 35.23 5.22 4.37
N ALA A 251 35.92 5.21 3.22
CA ALA A 251 36.15 6.40 2.39
C ALA A 251 34.91 6.85 1.58
N THR A 252 33.85 6.04 1.53
CA THR A 252 32.62 6.39 0.79
C THR A 252 31.96 7.61 1.42
N ARG A 253 31.80 8.67 0.63
CA ARG A 253 31.20 9.92 1.08
C ARG A 253 29.68 9.93 0.87
N PHE A 254 28.96 10.25 1.94
CA PHE A 254 27.55 10.65 1.90
C PHE A 254 27.40 12.03 2.51
N ASP A 255 26.68 12.91 1.83
CA ASP A 255 26.41 14.25 2.35
C ASP A 255 25.27 14.19 3.37
N VAL A 256 24.25 13.35 3.14
CA VAL A 256 23.10 13.16 4.04
C VAL A 256 22.80 11.68 4.22
N VAL A 257 22.52 11.28 5.45
CA VAL A 257 22.06 9.93 5.78
C VAL A 257 20.63 9.99 6.30
N ILE A 258 19.75 9.13 5.80
CA ILE A 258 18.33 9.11 6.16
C ILE A 258 17.93 7.69 6.59
N ASN A 259 17.54 7.55 7.85
CA ASN A 259 17.12 6.28 8.44
C ASN A 259 15.60 6.22 8.59
N LEU A 260 14.91 5.55 7.66
CA LEU A 260 13.46 5.30 7.72
C LEU A 260 13.13 3.83 7.95
N ALA A 261 14.13 3.00 8.25
CA ALA A 261 13.94 1.58 8.47
C ALA A 261 13.11 1.30 9.73
N GLY A 262 12.10 0.44 9.55
CA GLY A 262 11.32 -0.11 10.65
C GLY A 262 10.30 -1.10 10.12
N ALA A 263 10.07 -2.18 10.86
CA ALA A 263 8.98 -3.09 10.53
C ALA A 263 7.62 -2.38 10.71
N PRO A 264 6.61 -2.67 9.86
CA PRO A 264 5.28 -2.09 9.99
C PRO A 264 4.70 -2.31 11.37
N ILE A 265 4.20 -1.24 11.99
CA ILE A 265 3.67 -1.26 13.36
C ILE A 265 2.32 -2.00 13.42
N LEU A 266 1.48 -1.78 12.40
CA LEU A 266 0.27 -2.54 12.10
C LEU A 266 0.62 -3.88 11.43
N GLY A 267 -0.16 -4.91 11.72
CA GLY A 267 0.06 -6.26 11.20
C GLY A 267 -0.43 -7.33 12.20
N PRO A 268 0.28 -8.46 12.35
CA PRO A 268 -0.05 -9.48 13.33
C PRO A 268 -0.11 -8.90 14.76
N ARG A 269 -0.96 -9.48 15.61
CA ARG A 269 -1.12 -9.09 17.02
C ARG A 269 0.23 -8.99 17.74
N TRP A 270 0.36 -8.02 18.65
CA TRP A 270 1.58 -7.80 19.41
C TRP A 270 1.81 -8.86 20.50
N SER A 271 2.38 -9.99 20.10
CA SER A 271 3.06 -10.92 21.03
C SER A 271 4.39 -10.35 21.50
N ALA A 272 4.97 -10.91 22.57
CA ALA A 272 6.32 -10.54 23.03
C ALA A 272 7.38 -10.68 21.91
N ALA A 273 7.29 -11.75 21.12
CA ALA A 273 8.17 -11.94 19.96
C ALA A 273 8.00 -10.84 18.90
N ARG A 274 6.75 -10.44 18.60
CA ARG A 274 6.47 -9.35 17.65
C ARG A 274 6.99 -8.02 18.17
N LYS A 275 6.79 -7.71 19.46
CA LYS A 275 7.32 -6.48 20.10
C LYS A 275 8.85 -6.40 20.02
N ARG A 276 9.55 -7.51 20.31
CA ARG A 276 11.01 -7.59 20.12
C ARG A 276 11.42 -7.34 18.67
N GLY A 277 10.72 -7.95 17.71
CA GLY A 277 11.00 -7.72 16.28
C GLY A 277 10.75 -6.28 15.83
N LEU A 278 9.74 -5.61 16.38
CA LEU A 278 9.47 -4.19 16.13
C LEU A 278 10.58 -3.28 16.68
N MET A 279 11.06 -3.58 17.89
CA MET A 279 12.19 -2.90 18.52
C MET A 279 13.46 -3.10 17.70
N GLU A 280 13.87 -4.35 17.46
CA GLU A 280 15.11 -4.69 16.77
C GLU A 280 15.18 -4.12 15.35
N SER A 281 14.05 -4.10 14.63
CA SER A 281 13.99 -3.52 13.29
C SER A 281 14.31 -2.01 13.22
N ARG A 282 14.24 -1.32 14.37
CA ARG A 282 14.51 0.11 14.53
C ARG A 282 15.83 0.34 15.26
N THR A 283 15.95 -0.13 16.50
CA THR A 283 17.14 0.07 17.34
C THR A 283 18.35 -0.66 16.78
N GLY A 284 18.20 -1.90 16.31
CA GLY A 284 19.28 -2.67 15.70
C GLY A 284 19.81 -2.01 14.42
N THR A 285 18.91 -1.61 13.52
CA THR A 285 19.29 -0.88 12.29
C THR A 285 19.98 0.44 12.61
N THR A 286 19.46 1.19 13.58
CA THR A 286 20.00 2.50 13.98
C THR A 286 21.38 2.33 14.62
N ARG A 287 21.55 1.36 15.51
CA ARG A 287 22.84 1.05 16.16
C ARG A 287 23.90 0.64 15.16
N ALA A 288 23.55 -0.21 14.20
CA ALA A 288 24.47 -0.59 13.12
C ALA A 288 24.85 0.62 12.24
N LEU A 289 23.89 1.51 11.97
CA LEU A 289 24.15 2.74 11.22
C LEU A 289 25.08 3.70 11.98
N THR A 290 24.84 3.93 13.28
CA THR A 290 25.68 4.82 14.09
C THR A 290 27.07 4.24 14.32
N ALA A 291 27.19 2.92 14.49
CA ALA A 291 28.48 2.24 14.56
C ALA A 291 29.28 2.35 13.26
N TRP A 292 28.63 2.16 12.11
CA TRP A 292 29.28 2.36 10.81
C TRP A 292 29.70 3.83 10.62
N LEU A 293 28.82 4.78 10.96
CA LEU A 293 29.16 6.20 10.92
C LEU A 293 30.41 6.48 11.75
N ALA A 294 30.56 5.91 12.95
CA ALA A 294 31.75 6.09 13.80
C ALA A 294 33.06 5.73 13.08
N LEU A 295 33.03 4.76 12.16
CA LEU A 295 34.19 4.31 11.38
C LEU A 295 34.40 5.07 10.07
N ALA A 296 33.38 5.79 9.57
CA ALA A 296 33.45 6.51 8.31
C ALA A 296 34.46 7.66 8.36
N THR A 297 35.26 7.80 7.29
CA THR A 297 36.26 8.86 7.14
C THR A 297 35.60 10.22 6.94
N HIS A 298 34.47 10.25 6.21
CA HIS A 298 33.69 11.45 5.96
C HIS A 298 32.40 11.44 6.76
N ARG A 299 32.21 12.48 7.58
CA ARG A 299 30.98 12.67 8.36
C ARG A 299 29.91 13.31 7.46
N PRO A 300 28.68 12.78 7.42
CA PRO A 300 27.59 13.47 6.75
C PRO A 300 27.27 14.77 7.47
N ARG A 301 26.77 15.77 6.73
CA ARG A 301 26.36 17.05 7.31
C ARG A 301 25.05 16.95 8.09
N LEU A 302 24.28 15.88 7.85
CA LEU A 302 23.00 15.65 8.51
C LEU A 302 22.68 14.14 8.56
N LEU A 303 22.27 13.67 9.73
CA LEU A 303 21.51 12.43 9.89
C LEU A 303 20.04 12.79 10.14
N ILE A 304 19.15 12.28 9.29
CA ILE A 304 17.70 12.33 9.51
C ILE A 304 17.23 10.96 9.98
N ASN A 305 16.66 10.88 11.17
CA ASN A 305 16.17 9.63 11.74
C ASN A 305 14.65 9.66 11.91
N GLY A 306 13.97 8.67 11.35
CA GLY A 306 12.53 8.46 11.56
C GLY A 306 12.21 8.10 13.01
N SER A 307 11.06 8.56 13.48
CA SER A 307 10.41 8.19 14.75
C SER A 307 8.89 8.21 14.51
N ALA A 308 8.09 8.33 15.55
CA ALA A 308 6.65 8.53 15.43
C ALA A 308 6.12 9.37 16.59
N VAL A 309 4.99 10.03 16.37
CA VAL A 309 4.24 10.71 17.45
C VAL A 309 3.80 9.74 18.56
N GLY A 310 3.84 8.43 18.30
CA GLY A 310 3.69 7.40 19.32
C GLY A 310 4.65 7.52 20.51
N TYR A 311 5.73 8.31 20.39
CA TYR A 311 6.58 8.76 21.51
C TYR A 311 5.77 9.33 22.68
N TYR A 312 4.70 10.07 22.40
CA TYR A 312 3.87 10.69 23.43
C TYR A 312 2.86 9.74 24.07
N GLY A 313 2.77 8.50 23.59
CA GLY A 313 1.75 7.53 24.00
C GLY A 313 0.39 7.83 23.38
N THR A 314 -0.67 7.69 24.18
CA THR A 314 -2.06 7.91 23.77
C THR A 314 -2.73 8.94 24.68
N GLN A 315 -3.81 9.54 24.18
CA GLN A 315 -4.64 10.47 24.92
C GLN A 315 -6.09 9.95 24.98
N PRO A 316 -6.75 10.08 26.13
CA PRO A 316 -8.20 9.98 26.23
C PRO A 316 -8.91 10.98 25.29
N ASP A 317 -10.15 10.68 24.88
CA ASP A 317 -10.93 11.53 23.97
C ASP A 317 -11.17 12.96 24.48
N ASP A 318 -11.19 13.13 25.80
CA ASP A 318 -11.42 14.40 26.50
C ASP A 318 -10.13 15.19 26.76
N ASP A 319 -8.95 14.57 26.60
CA ASP A 319 -7.66 15.27 26.67
C ASP A 319 -7.34 15.95 25.34
N LEU A 320 -7.63 17.25 25.28
CA LEU A 320 -7.35 18.10 24.12
C LEU A 320 -5.96 18.79 24.19
N SER A 321 -5.13 18.46 25.18
CA SER A 321 -3.81 19.07 25.33
C SER A 321 -2.92 18.77 24.13
N ALA A 322 -2.26 19.82 23.60
CA ALA A 322 -1.33 19.68 22.49
C ALA A 322 -0.01 19.07 22.98
N ARG A 323 0.50 18.06 22.27
CA ARG A 323 1.83 17.50 22.47
C ARG A 323 2.81 18.15 21.51
N THR A 324 3.79 18.85 22.06
CA THR A 324 4.89 19.52 21.34
C THR A 324 6.15 18.68 21.40
N GLU A 325 7.20 19.09 20.71
CA GLU A 325 8.50 18.40 20.67
C GLU A 325 9.18 18.34 22.06
N THR A 326 8.78 19.21 22.99
CA THR A 326 9.23 19.23 24.40
C THR A 326 8.40 18.37 25.35
N SER A 327 7.29 17.78 24.88
CA SER A 327 6.42 16.95 25.72
C SER A 327 7.08 15.61 26.08
N LEU A 328 6.80 15.13 27.30
CA LEU A 328 7.37 13.90 27.84
C LEU A 328 6.73 12.63 27.25
N PRO A 329 7.46 11.50 27.21
CA PRO A 329 6.93 10.21 26.80
C PRO A 329 6.04 9.58 27.89
N GLN A 330 5.28 8.55 27.53
CA GLN A 330 4.46 7.74 28.45
C GLN A 330 5.01 6.32 28.65
N ALA A 331 4.60 5.64 29.72
CA ALA A 331 4.98 4.26 30.01
C ALA A 331 4.13 3.23 29.23
N VAL A 332 4.08 3.37 27.90
CA VAL A 332 3.38 2.44 26.99
C VAL A 332 4.34 1.93 25.90
N PHE A 333 4.06 0.76 25.33
CA PHE A 333 4.99 0.11 24.39
C PHE A 333 5.35 0.98 23.18
N THR A 334 4.38 1.68 22.58
CA THR A 334 4.62 2.57 21.43
C THR A 334 5.56 3.73 21.76
N SER A 335 5.41 4.27 22.97
CA SER A 335 6.25 5.34 23.49
C SER A 335 7.65 4.83 23.80
N GLN A 336 7.78 3.70 24.51
CA GLN A 336 9.06 3.06 24.77
C GLN A 336 9.81 2.72 23.47
N LEU A 337 9.10 2.23 22.45
CA LEU A 337 9.66 1.94 21.13
C LEU A 337 10.28 3.18 20.49
N CYS A 338 9.59 4.32 20.51
CA CYS A 338 10.10 5.56 19.95
C CYS A 338 11.24 6.14 20.80
N TYR A 339 11.10 6.11 22.12
CA TYR A 339 12.14 6.58 23.05
C TYR A 339 13.47 5.83 22.85
N GLU A 340 13.43 4.50 22.82
CA GLU A 340 14.62 3.67 22.59
C GLU A 340 15.22 3.91 21.19
N TRP A 341 14.38 4.08 20.16
CA TRP A 341 14.83 4.38 18.81
C TRP A 341 15.53 5.74 18.72
N GLU A 342 14.95 6.78 19.32
CA GLU A 342 15.52 8.12 19.38
C GLU A 342 16.84 8.14 20.17
N ARG A 343 16.93 7.37 21.27
CA ARG A 343 18.14 7.24 22.08
C ARG A 343 19.30 6.64 21.28
N GLU A 344 19.07 5.58 20.50
CA GLU A 344 20.11 4.97 19.65
C GLU A 344 20.60 5.94 18.56
N ALA A 345 19.70 6.76 17.99
CA ALA A 345 20.06 7.75 16.99
C ALA A 345 20.94 8.86 17.58
N GLN A 346 20.67 9.30 18.83
CA GLN A 346 21.44 10.35 19.50
C GLN A 346 22.92 10.01 19.72
N ALA A 347 23.34 8.74 19.57
CA ALA A 347 24.74 8.35 19.62
C ALA A 347 25.62 9.10 18.60
N VAL A 348 25.06 9.57 17.47
CA VAL A 348 25.83 10.35 16.49
C VAL A 348 26.27 11.72 16.99
N LYS A 349 25.69 12.22 18.08
CA LYS A 349 26.12 13.47 18.72
C LYS A 349 27.59 13.42 19.11
N ALA A 350 28.07 12.27 19.60
CA ALA A 350 29.48 12.08 19.94
C ALA A 350 30.42 12.16 18.72
N LEU A 351 29.87 12.03 17.50
CA LEU A 351 30.59 12.11 16.24
C LEU A 351 30.52 13.51 15.61
N GLY A 352 29.89 14.48 16.27
CA GLY A 352 29.69 15.84 15.75
C GLY A 352 28.73 15.92 14.57
N ILE A 353 27.92 14.88 14.32
CA ILE A 353 26.95 14.85 13.22
C ILE A 353 25.62 15.46 13.71
N PRO A 354 25.10 16.53 13.07
CA PRO A 354 23.77 17.04 13.35
C PRO A 354 22.68 15.99 13.14
N LEU A 355 21.75 15.90 14.08
CA LEU A 355 20.67 14.91 14.06
C LEU A 355 19.29 15.60 13.99
N ALA A 356 18.50 15.26 12.98
CA ALA A 356 17.08 15.60 12.92
C ALA A 356 16.23 14.35 13.18
N ILE A 357 15.39 14.39 14.22
CA ILE A 357 14.46 13.33 14.56
C ILE A 357 13.06 13.70 14.06
N LEU A 358 12.48 12.83 13.24
CA LEU A 358 11.16 13.04 12.64
C LEU A 358 10.09 12.22 13.37
N ARG A 359 9.32 12.83 14.26
CA ARG A 359 8.15 12.17 14.90
C ARG A 359 6.96 12.24 13.95
N LEU A 360 6.83 11.23 13.10
CA LEU A 360 5.78 11.18 12.08
C LEU A 360 4.39 10.89 12.69
N GLY A 361 3.38 11.67 12.25
CA GLY A 361 1.97 11.30 12.38
C GLY A 361 1.58 10.16 11.44
N VAL A 362 0.28 9.92 11.31
CA VAL A 362 -0.25 9.00 10.29
C VAL A 362 -0.04 9.64 8.91
N VAL A 363 0.88 9.06 8.13
CA VAL A 363 1.17 9.58 6.79
C VAL A 363 0.08 9.17 5.80
N TYR A 364 -0.58 10.16 5.22
CA TYR A 364 -1.61 10.00 4.21
C TYR A 364 -1.02 10.09 2.80
N GLY A 365 -1.41 9.11 1.97
CA GLY A 365 -1.11 9.07 0.55
C GLY A 365 -1.86 7.94 -0.13
N TYR A 366 -1.52 7.67 -1.40
CA TYR A 366 -2.12 6.56 -2.17
C TYR A 366 -1.81 5.16 -1.61
N ARG A 367 -0.74 5.05 -0.82
CA ARG A 367 -0.35 3.86 -0.06
C ARG A 367 -0.29 4.22 1.44
N GLY A 368 0.15 3.29 2.27
CA GLY A 368 0.23 3.50 3.72
C GLY A 368 -1.10 3.23 4.42
N ALA A 369 -1.40 3.96 5.49
CA ALA A 369 -2.55 3.66 6.35
C ALA A 369 -3.90 4.12 5.78
N LEU A 370 -3.92 5.22 5.01
CA LEU A 370 -5.15 5.83 4.52
C LEU A 370 -6.01 4.86 3.66
N PRO A 371 -5.46 4.15 2.66
CA PRO A 371 -6.19 3.13 1.91
C PRO A 371 -7.02 2.17 2.76
N SER A 372 -6.39 1.58 3.79
CA SER A 372 -7.03 0.62 4.69
C SER A 372 -8.09 1.27 5.58
N LEU A 373 -7.82 2.49 6.08
CA LEU A 373 -8.78 3.28 6.85
C LEU A 373 -10.04 3.63 6.05
N LEU A 374 -9.92 3.74 4.73
CA LEU A 374 -11.03 4.10 3.84
C LEU A 374 -11.84 2.92 3.32
N ILE A 375 -11.42 1.66 3.56
CA ILE A 375 -12.15 0.47 3.07
C ILE A 375 -13.62 0.50 3.51
N PRO A 376 -13.96 0.66 4.81
CA PRO A 376 -15.36 0.68 5.24
C PRO A 376 -16.15 1.81 4.57
N VAL A 377 -15.54 2.99 4.42
CA VAL A 377 -16.16 4.16 3.79
C VAL A 377 -16.48 3.90 2.32
N ARG A 378 -15.56 3.28 1.57
CA ARG A 378 -15.76 2.95 0.15
C ARG A 378 -16.88 1.94 -0.07
N LEU A 379 -17.00 0.98 0.84
CA LEU A 379 -18.05 -0.04 0.84
C LEU A 379 -19.42 0.50 1.28
N GLY A 380 -19.52 1.76 1.71
CA GLY A 380 -20.79 2.35 2.18
C GLY A 380 -21.27 1.82 3.52
N ILE A 381 -20.49 0.95 4.17
CA ILE A 381 -20.72 0.43 5.53
C ILE A 381 -19.82 1.15 6.55
N GLY A 382 -19.23 2.27 6.15
CA GLY A 382 -18.29 3.01 6.97
C GLY A 382 -18.98 3.89 7.99
N GLY A 383 -18.28 4.14 9.08
CA GLY A 383 -18.67 5.08 10.13
C GLY A 383 -17.52 5.29 11.09
N PRO A 384 -17.70 6.14 12.10
CA PRO A 384 -16.65 6.40 13.05
C PRO A 384 -16.23 5.13 13.81
N MET A 385 -14.95 5.01 14.12
CA MET A 385 -14.39 3.90 14.89
C MET A 385 -14.38 4.25 16.37
N GLY A 386 -14.95 3.39 17.21
CA GLY A 386 -15.08 3.66 18.63
C GLY A 386 -16.00 4.86 18.89
N SER A 387 -15.55 5.80 19.73
CA SER A 387 -16.28 7.05 19.98
C SER A 387 -16.28 7.99 18.78
N GLY A 388 -15.24 7.89 17.94
CA GLY A 388 -15.02 8.79 16.82
C GLY A 388 -14.49 10.19 17.20
N ARG A 389 -14.32 10.46 18.50
CA ARG A 389 -13.83 11.75 19.02
C ARG A 389 -12.31 11.82 19.07
N GLN A 390 -11.63 10.68 18.97
CA GLN A 390 -10.19 10.61 19.06
C GLN A 390 -9.52 11.52 18.02
N ALA A 391 -8.60 12.35 18.51
CA ALA A 391 -7.80 13.25 17.69
C ALA A 391 -6.81 12.45 16.84
N GLN A 392 -6.66 12.83 15.57
CA GLN A 392 -5.74 12.18 14.65
C GLN A 392 -4.65 13.14 14.22
N SER A 393 -3.43 12.86 14.67
CA SER A 393 -2.22 13.49 14.15
C SER A 393 -1.83 12.83 12.83
N TRP A 394 -1.98 13.54 11.72
CA TRP A 394 -1.73 13.04 10.37
C TRP A 394 -0.81 14.00 9.61
N ILE A 395 -0.24 13.59 8.49
CA ILE A 395 0.51 14.45 7.57
C ILE A 395 0.40 13.92 6.14
N HIS A 396 0.37 14.79 5.14
CA HIS A 396 0.41 14.36 3.74
C HIS A 396 1.83 13.90 3.35
N LEU A 397 1.95 12.87 2.50
CA LEU A 397 3.25 12.36 2.04
C LEU A 397 4.13 13.46 1.42
N ASP A 398 3.55 14.33 0.60
CA ASP A 398 4.29 15.45 0.00
C ASP A 398 4.84 16.42 1.04
N ASP A 399 4.14 16.65 2.16
CA ASP A 399 4.66 17.49 3.24
C ASP A 399 5.78 16.78 4.01
N VAL A 400 5.75 15.45 4.13
CA VAL A 400 6.90 14.69 4.68
C VAL A 400 8.13 14.90 3.81
N LEU A 401 8.00 14.77 2.48
CA LEU A 401 9.11 15.01 1.55
C LEU A 401 9.56 16.47 1.55
N GLY A 402 8.61 17.41 1.61
CA GLY A 402 8.88 18.85 1.69
C GLY A 402 9.66 19.24 2.95
N VAL A 403 9.32 18.66 4.10
CA VAL A 403 10.08 18.85 5.36
C VAL A 403 11.48 18.26 5.24
N ILE A 404 11.64 17.06 4.69
CA ILE A 404 12.97 16.45 4.50
C ILE A 404 13.84 17.32 3.59
N ALA A 405 13.29 17.80 2.47
CA ALA A 405 13.98 18.72 1.56
C ALA A 405 14.34 20.04 2.27
N TRP A 406 13.41 20.61 3.04
CA TRP A 406 13.64 21.81 3.82
C TRP A 406 14.77 21.62 4.85
N LEU A 407 14.81 20.50 5.57
CA LEU A 407 15.90 20.17 6.50
C LEU A 407 17.23 20.03 5.76
N CYS A 408 17.24 19.38 4.59
CA CYS A 408 18.45 19.25 3.79
C CYS A 408 18.99 20.62 3.35
N ARG A 409 18.14 21.61 3.07
CA ARG A 409 18.61 22.97 2.70
C ARG A 409 19.08 23.79 3.90
N ASN A 410 18.46 23.62 5.06
CA ASN A 410 18.72 24.45 6.24
C ASN A 410 19.75 23.85 7.21
N ALA A 411 20.27 22.65 6.95
CA ALA A 411 21.25 21.99 7.81
C ALA A 411 22.63 22.68 7.88
N GLU A 412 22.88 23.71 7.05
CA GLU A 412 24.13 24.49 7.05
C GLU A 412 24.08 25.73 7.96
N ALA A 413 22.90 26.11 8.47
CA ALA A 413 22.85 27.12 9.50
C ALA A 413 23.52 26.56 10.75
N GLU A 414 24.44 27.31 11.35
CA GLU A 414 24.98 27.06 12.69
C GLU A 414 23.82 26.93 13.70
N THR A 415 23.18 25.76 13.74
CA THR A 415 22.11 25.50 14.67
C THR A 415 22.74 25.32 16.04
N ALA A 416 22.33 26.16 16.98
CA ALA A 416 22.75 26.10 18.38
C ALA A 416 22.45 24.74 19.06
N GLU A 417 21.67 23.86 18.41
CA GLU A 417 21.31 22.54 18.92
C GLU A 417 21.81 21.41 17.98
N PRO A 418 22.66 20.48 18.47
CA PRO A 418 23.13 19.34 17.68
C PRO A 418 22.05 18.28 17.42
N VAL A 419 20.92 18.35 18.12
CA VAL A 419 19.77 17.45 17.97
C VAL A 419 18.51 18.29 17.88
N ALA A 420 17.82 18.20 16.75
CA ALA A 420 16.54 18.86 16.52
C ALA A 420 15.42 17.80 16.37
N ILE A 421 14.33 17.98 17.11
CA ILE A 421 13.17 17.10 17.07
C ILE A 421 12.04 17.85 16.37
N TYR A 422 11.35 17.16 15.46
CA TYR A 422 10.26 17.73 14.67
C TYR A 422 9.04 16.81 14.71
N ASN A 423 7.87 17.36 15.07
CA ASN A 423 6.61 16.69 14.85
C ASN A 423 6.19 16.85 13.39
N LEU A 424 6.24 15.75 12.62
CA LEU A 424 5.80 15.72 11.22
C LEU A 424 4.31 15.40 11.18
N VAL A 425 3.53 16.42 11.50
CA VAL A 425 2.06 16.44 11.52
C VAL A 425 1.58 17.71 10.84
N ALA A 426 0.43 17.64 10.18
CA ALA A 426 -0.25 18.82 9.66
C ALA A 426 -0.74 19.71 10.83
N PRO A 427 -0.86 21.04 10.62
CA PRO A 427 -1.37 21.96 11.63
C PRO A 427 -2.79 21.63 12.10
N GLU A 428 -3.66 21.17 11.20
CA GLU A 428 -5.02 20.74 11.57
C GLU A 428 -4.99 19.32 12.16
N THR A 429 -5.51 19.17 13.38
CA THR A 429 -5.73 17.86 14.02
C THR A 429 -7.22 17.52 14.02
N PRO A 430 -7.75 16.84 12.98
CA PRO A 430 -9.15 16.44 12.93
C PRO A 430 -9.46 15.32 13.92
N THR A 431 -10.74 15.17 14.24
CA THR A 431 -11.25 13.97 14.91
C THR A 431 -11.47 12.85 13.90
N GLN A 432 -11.53 11.60 14.38
CA GLN A 432 -11.81 10.45 13.52
C GLN A 432 -13.18 10.56 12.80
N VAL A 433 -14.21 11.10 13.46
CA VAL A 433 -15.50 11.43 12.81
C VAL A 433 -15.31 12.41 11.66
N SER A 434 -14.49 13.43 11.85
CA SER A 434 -14.21 14.44 10.82
C SER A 434 -13.51 13.82 9.61
N LEU A 435 -12.55 12.92 9.84
CA LEU A 435 -11.92 12.12 8.79
C LEU A 435 -12.95 11.33 7.98
N VAL A 436 -13.76 10.51 8.66
CA VAL A 436 -14.72 9.61 7.99
C VAL A 436 -15.76 10.42 7.21
N ARG A 437 -16.30 11.50 7.79
CA ARG A 437 -17.27 12.36 7.11
C ARG A 437 -16.68 13.10 5.91
N ALA A 438 -15.44 13.58 6.01
CA ALA A 438 -14.78 14.24 4.89
C ALA A 438 -14.54 13.25 3.72
N ALA A 439 -14.01 12.06 4.03
CA ALA A 439 -13.79 11.02 3.03
C ALA A 439 -15.10 10.53 2.39
N ALA A 440 -16.14 10.32 3.18
CA ALA A 440 -17.43 9.86 2.67
C ALA A 440 -18.13 10.85 1.74
N ARG A 441 -18.02 12.16 2.04
CA ARG A 441 -18.49 13.23 1.15
C ARG A 441 -17.78 13.18 -0.20
N LEU A 442 -16.45 13.06 -0.20
CA LEU A 442 -15.65 12.98 -1.43
C LEU A 442 -15.93 11.72 -2.24
N LEU A 443 -16.13 10.59 -1.55
CA LEU A 443 -16.43 9.30 -2.18
C LEU A 443 -17.91 9.10 -2.55
N ARG A 444 -18.80 10.04 -2.18
CA ARG A 444 -20.25 9.95 -2.34
C ARG A 444 -20.80 8.64 -1.75
N ARG A 445 -20.47 8.39 -0.48
CA ARG A 445 -20.88 7.20 0.28
C ARG A 445 -21.56 7.60 1.59
N PRO A 446 -22.55 6.81 2.06
CA PRO A 446 -23.17 7.05 3.37
C PRO A 446 -22.21 6.70 4.52
N THR A 447 -22.47 7.29 5.70
CA THR A 447 -21.73 7.01 6.95
C THR A 447 -22.68 6.64 8.09
N TRP A 448 -23.38 5.51 7.98
CA TRP A 448 -24.46 5.16 8.91
C TRP A 448 -24.03 4.22 10.02
N LEU A 449 -22.98 3.41 9.81
CA LEU A 449 -22.64 2.32 10.72
C LEU A 449 -21.33 2.61 11.47
N PRO A 450 -21.37 3.09 12.73
CA PRO A 450 -20.16 3.20 13.53
C PRO A 450 -19.56 1.81 13.75
N THR A 451 -18.23 1.72 13.69
CA THR A 451 -17.52 0.47 14.02
C THR A 451 -17.29 0.44 15.53
N PRO A 452 -17.93 -0.48 16.29
CA PRO A 452 -17.75 -0.51 17.74
C PRO A 452 -16.29 -0.77 18.11
N ALA A 453 -15.86 -0.30 19.29
CA ALA A 453 -14.48 -0.49 19.76
C ALA A 453 -14.17 -1.95 20.13
N TRP A 454 -15.17 -2.68 20.63
CA TRP A 454 -14.98 -4.02 21.20
C TRP A 454 -14.43 -5.06 20.20
N PRO A 455 -14.90 -5.18 18.93
CA PRO A 455 -14.38 -6.17 17.99
C PRO A 455 -12.93 -5.84 17.64
N LEU A 456 -12.60 -4.55 17.48
CA LEU A 456 -11.24 -4.10 17.19
C LEU A 456 -10.28 -4.44 18.35
N ARG A 457 -10.70 -4.23 19.60
CA ARG A 457 -9.92 -4.65 20.79
C ARG A 457 -9.74 -6.16 20.85
N VAL A 458 -10.79 -6.94 20.55
CA VAL A 458 -10.72 -8.41 20.55
C VAL A 458 -9.83 -8.93 19.43
N MET A 459 -9.82 -8.31 18.25
CA MET A 459 -9.01 -8.74 17.10
C MET A 459 -7.56 -8.30 17.21
N LEU A 460 -7.30 -7.07 17.64
CA LEU A 460 -5.98 -6.43 17.60
C LEU A 460 -5.27 -6.44 18.97
N GLY A 461 -6.00 -6.62 20.07
CA GLY A 461 -5.45 -6.49 21.42
C GLY A 461 -4.93 -5.08 21.68
N GLU A 462 -3.71 -4.98 22.22
CA GLU A 462 -3.04 -3.70 22.51
C GLU A 462 -2.83 -2.83 21.26
N GLN A 463 -2.74 -3.41 20.06
CA GLN A 463 -2.64 -2.63 18.81
C GLN A 463 -3.88 -1.79 18.52
N ALA A 464 -5.03 -2.13 19.11
CA ALA A 464 -6.27 -1.41 18.86
C ALA A 464 -6.17 0.05 19.29
N THR A 465 -5.28 0.38 20.24
CA THR A 465 -5.03 1.76 20.70
C THR A 465 -4.57 2.67 19.56
N LEU A 466 -3.85 2.13 18.55
CA LEU A 466 -3.43 2.89 17.36
C LEU A 466 -4.61 3.38 16.49
N LEU A 467 -5.79 2.75 16.62
CA LEU A 467 -6.99 3.07 15.84
C LEU A 467 -8.07 3.75 16.70
N LEU A 468 -8.15 3.36 17.97
CA LEU A 468 -9.22 3.73 18.88
C LEU A 468 -8.88 4.89 19.78
N ASP A 469 -7.60 5.12 20.06
CA ASP A 469 -7.17 6.18 20.95
C ASP A 469 -6.57 7.33 20.14
N GLY A 470 -6.65 8.54 20.70
CA GLY A 470 -6.26 9.76 20.03
C GLY A 470 -4.86 10.20 20.40
N LEU A 471 -4.31 11.08 19.58
CA LEU A 471 -3.16 11.88 19.95
C LEU A 471 -3.19 13.19 19.17
N ARG A 472 -3.08 14.31 19.89
CA ARG A 472 -2.97 15.66 19.35
C ARG A 472 -1.54 16.16 19.47
N ALA A 473 -0.67 15.69 18.57
CA ALA A 473 0.64 16.29 18.36
C ALA A 473 0.51 17.52 17.44
N VAL A 474 1.31 18.54 17.69
CA VAL A 474 1.34 19.78 16.89
C VAL A 474 2.75 20.06 16.37
N PRO A 475 2.90 20.65 15.17
CA PRO A 475 4.21 20.86 14.54
C PRO A 475 4.83 22.19 15.01
N ALA A 476 4.97 22.38 16.33
CA ALA A 476 5.29 23.68 16.91
C ALA A 476 6.67 24.19 16.47
N ARG A 477 7.67 23.31 16.32
CA ARG A 477 9.01 23.70 15.84
C ARG A 477 8.99 24.11 14.37
N LEU A 478 8.35 23.33 13.50
CA LEU A 478 8.22 23.64 12.07
C LEU A 478 7.50 24.98 11.84
N GLN A 479 6.43 25.24 12.59
CA GLN A 479 5.70 26.51 12.51
C GLN A 479 6.54 27.69 13.01
N LYS A 480 7.26 27.51 14.12
CA LYS A 480 8.18 28.53 14.66
C LYS A 480 9.32 28.85 13.69
N GLU A 481 9.83 27.84 12.99
CA GLU A 481 10.89 27.96 11.98
C GLU A 481 10.37 28.39 10.59
N GLY A 482 9.06 28.65 10.46
CA GLY A 482 8.46 29.24 9.26
C GLY A 482 8.19 28.25 8.10
N TYR A 483 8.16 26.94 8.36
CA TYR A 483 7.80 25.95 7.34
C TYR A 483 6.32 26.11 6.94
N VAL A 484 6.07 26.19 5.63
CA VAL A 484 4.73 26.31 5.05
C VAL A 484 4.28 24.94 4.53
N PHE A 485 3.22 24.40 5.14
CA PHE A 485 2.62 23.14 4.71
C PHE A 485 1.83 23.33 3.42
N ARG A 486 2.02 22.40 2.47
CA ARG A 486 1.23 22.33 1.24
C ARG A 486 -0.19 21.84 1.51
N PHE A 487 -0.34 20.91 2.46
CA PHE A 487 -1.64 20.35 2.86
C PHE A 487 -1.90 20.61 4.35
N PRO A 488 -2.18 21.87 4.74
CA PRO A 488 -2.37 22.21 6.15
C PRO A 488 -3.69 21.67 6.72
N THR A 489 -4.65 21.33 5.86
CA THR A 489 -5.98 20.85 6.24
C THR A 489 -6.30 19.49 5.63
N LEU A 490 -7.11 18.72 6.35
CA LEU A 490 -7.54 17.39 5.97
C LEU A 490 -8.33 17.42 4.65
N GLN A 491 -9.13 18.46 4.45
CA GLN A 491 -9.91 18.60 3.23
C GLN A 491 -9.02 18.67 2.00
N LEU A 492 -7.97 19.51 2.02
CA LEU A 492 -7.04 19.63 0.89
C LEU A 492 -6.30 18.32 0.61
N ALA A 493 -5.85 17.64 1.66
CA ALA A 493 -5.18 16.34 1.51
C ALA A 493 -6.11 15.27 0.93
N LEU A 494 -7.36 15.18 1.39
CA LEU A 494 -8.30 14.19 0.86
C LEU A 494 -8.77 14.54 -0.56
N GLU A 495 -8.89 15.83 -0.90
CA GLU A 495 -9.20 16.26 -2.27
C GLU A 495 -8.09 15.87 -3.24
N ASP A 496 -6.82 16.00 -2.85
CA ASP A 496 -5.69 15.51 -3.66
C ASP A 496 -5.72 13.99 -3.83
N LEU A 497 -5.91 13.26 -2.73
CA LEU A 497 -5.78 11.80 -2.71
C LEU A 497 -7.02 11.06 -3.24
N LEU A 498 -8.21 11.63 -3.12
CA LEU A 498 -9.49 10.99 -3.46
C LEU A 498 -10.25 11.72 -4.57
N GLY A 499 -9.88 12.96 -4.89
CA GLY A 499 -10.58 13.78 -5.88
C GLY A 499 -10.63 13.10 -7.25
N GLN A 500 -11.80 13.14 -7.88
CA GLN A 500 -11.95 12.80 -9.29
C GLN A 500 -11.18 13.84 -10.13
N PRO A 501 -10.65 13.47 -11.31
CA PRO A 501 -10.18 14.48 -12.23
C PRO A 501 -11.31 15.45 -12.54
N LYS A 502 -11.18 16.71 -12.13
CA LYS A 502 -11.97 17.80 -12.70
C LYS A 502 -11.68 17.74 -14.20
N GLY A 503 -12.63 17.22 -14.98
CA GLY A 503 -12.62 17.42 -16.42
C GLY A 503 -12.47 18.92 -16.63
N HIS A 504 -11.50 19.32 -17.45
CA HIS A 504 -11.49 20.65 -18.02
C HIS A 504 -12.83 20.82 -18.75
N HIS A 505 -13.81 21.42 -18.08
CA HIS A 505 -14.76 22.25 -18.79
C HIS A 505 -14.01 23.56 -19.03
N GLU A 506 -13.32 23.58 -20.16
CA GLU A 506 -12.99 24.82 -20.85
C GLU A 506 -14.31 25.59 -20.99
N ARG A 507 -14.44 26.64 -20.19
CA ARG A 507 -15.35 27.73 -20.51
C ARG A 507 -14.68 28.49 -21.64
N HIS A 508 -15.14 28.25 -22.86
CA HIS A 508 -15.04 29.25 -23.92
C HIS A 508 -16.01 30.39 -23.64
#